data_AF-A0AAV2SYN5-F1
#
_entry.id   AF-A0AAV2SYN5-F1
#
_cell.length_a   1.000
_cell.length_b   1.000
_cell.length_c   1.000
_cell.angle_alpha   90.00
_cell.angle_beta   90.00
_cell.angle_gamma   90.00
#
_symmetry.space_group_name_H-M   'P 1'
#
loop_
_entity.id
_entity.type
_entity.pdbx_description
1 polymer ?
#
loop_
_entity_poly.entity_id
_entity_poly.type
_entity_poly.pdbx_seq_one_letter_code
_entity_poly.pdbx_strand_id
1 'polypeptide(L)'
;MSNAPPGTPVTPLATLNRLPGWLGTLVLSPDGSILQSAGELVNNEVAAHRFAAVANRIGRLINLEKNKQSSEFKRLTVHFHRSVYIMTCVGDTIYVVKRANDEPEESAETGVETDAVPSQKSESPESPI
;
A
#
# COMPACT_ATOMS: atom_id res chain seq x y z
N MET A 1 5.28 -6.98 25.10
CA MET A 1 4.12 -7.14 26.00
C MET A 1 3.06 -6.16 25.50
N SER A 2 1.88 -6.62 25.08
CA SER A 2 0.85 -5.76 24.46
C SER A 2 0.01 -5.07 25.53
N ASN A 3 0.02 -3.74 25.54
CA ASN A 3 -0.84 -2.93 26.40
C ASN A 3 -2.17 -2.64 25.68
N ALA A 4 -3.01 -3.66 25.53
CA ALA A 4 -4.39 -3.44 25.08
C ALA A 4 -5.32 -3.33 26.31
N PRO A 5 -6.20 -2.33 26.39
CA PRO A 5 -7.17 -2.20 27.48
C PRO A 5 -8.13 -3.41 27.52
N PRO A 6 -8.60 -3.82 28.71
CA PRO A 6 -9.43 -5.00 28.87
C PRO A 6 -10.83 -4.77 28.25
N GLY A 7 -11.21 -5.61 27.28
CA GLY A 7 -12.60 -5.73 26.83
C GLY A 7 -12.88 -5.62 25.34
N THR A 8 -11.92 -5.21 24.50
CA THR A 8 -12.14 -5.20 23.04
C THR A 8 -11.48 -6.45 22.42
N PRO A 9 -12.25 -7.42 21.91
CA PRO A 9 -11.68 -8.56 21.21
C PRO A 9 -10.97 -8.05 19.94
N VAL A 10 -9.65 -7.98 19.98
CA VAL A 10 -8.83 -7.65 18.81
C VAL A 10 -8.66 -8.89 17.94
N THR A 11 -8.83 -8.73 16.63
CA THR A 11 -8.62 -9.82 15.68
C THR A 11 -7.16 -10.29 15.76
N PRO A 12 -6.89 -11.59 15.98
CA PRO A 12 -5.51 -12.08 16.04
C PRO A 12 -4.73 -11.80 14.76
N LEU A 13 -3.45 -11.41 14.89
CA LEU A 13 -2.55 -11.17 13.75
C LEU A 13 -2.43 -12.39 12.82
N ALA A 14 -2.58 -13.61 13.35
CA ALA A 14 -2.53 -14.87 12.60
C ALA A 14 -3.67 -15.04 11.57
N THR A 15 -4.73 -14.23 11.68
CA THR A 15 -5.80 -14.16 10.69
C THR A 15 -5.43 -13.17 9.58
N LEU A 16 -4.77 -12.07 9.94
CA LEU A 16 -4.47 -10.95 9.03
C LEU A 16 -3.27 -11.23 8.12
N ASN A 17 -2.27 -11.99 8.61
CA ASN A 17 -1.08 -12.33 7.83
C ASN A 17 -1.30 -13.40 6.75
N ARG A 18 -2.51 -13.99 6.66
CA ARG A 18 -2.87 -14.99 5.64
C ARG A 18 -3.38 -14.36 4.34
N LEU A 19 -3.49 -13.04 4.28
CA LEU A 19 -3.98 -12.33 3.10
C LEU A 19 -2.97 -12.45 1.94
N PRO A 20 -3.41 -12.73 0.70
CA PRO A 20 -2.50 -12.78 -0.45
C PRO A 20 -1.68 -11.50 -0.60
N GLY A 21 -0.38 -11.57 -0.86
CA GLY A 21 0.47 -10.39 -0.99
C GLY A 21 0.58 -9.54 0.28
N TRP A 22 0.27 -10.10 1.47
CA TRP A 22 0.44 -9.40 2.74
C TRP A 22 1.89 -8.97 2.98
N LEU A 23 2.10 -7.72 3.39
CA LEU A 23 3.40 -7.14 3.73
C LEU A 23 3.48 -6.69 5.19
N GLY A 24 2.36 -6.32 5.80
CA GLY A 24 2.35 -5.88 7.19
C GLY A 24 0.97 -5.50 7.71
N THR A 25 0.87 -5.38 9.03
CA THR A 25 -0.37 -5.03 9.74
C THR A 25 -0.11 -4.04 10.86
N LEU A 26 -1.02 -3.10 11.06
CA LEU A 26 -1.19 -2.32 12.29
C LEU A 26 -2.60 -2.51 12.84
N VAL A 27 -2.70 -2.67 14.15
CA VAL A 27 -3.96 -2.62 14.91
C VAL A 27 -3.80 -1.51 15.93
N LEU A 28 -4.68 -0.52 15.89
CA LEU A 28 -4.54 0.74 16.61
C LEU A 28 -5.79 1.05 17.42
N SER A 29 -5.62 1.76 18.53
CA SER A 29 -6.69 2.50 19.19
C SER A 29 -6.95 3.85 18.49
N PRO A 30 -8.07 4.56 18.80
CA PRO A 30 -8.44 5.80 18.11
C PRO A 30 -7.46 6.96 18.29
N ASP A 31 -6.66 6.92 19.36
CA ASP A 31 -5.58 7.88 19.65
C ASP A 31 -4.30 7.62 18.84
N GLY A 32 -4.21 6.49 18.13
CA GLY A 32 -3.04 6.08 17.36
C GLY A 32 -2.05 5.19 18.10
N SER A 33 -2.34 4.80 19.35
CA SER A 33 -1.49 3.84 20.07
C SER A 33 -1.53 2.47 19.37
N ILE A 34 -0.36 1.84 19.23
CA ILE A 34 -0.23 0.53 18.56
C ILE A 34 -0.61 -0.58 19.55
N LEU A 35 -1.72 -1.27 19.27
CA LEU A 35 -2.15 -2.45 20.01
C LEU A 35 -1.41 -3.71 19.53
N GLN A 36 -1.29 -3.85 18.22
CA GLN A 36 -0.56 -4.95 17.56
C GLN A 36 0.10 -4.45 16.27
N SER A 37 1.26 -5.00 15.92
CA SER A 37 1.92 -4.72 14.64
C SER A 37 2.68 -5.95 14.11
N ALA A 38 2.84 -6.04 12.78
CA ALA A 38 3.55 -7.14 12.12
C ALA A 38 4.07 -6.76 10.74
N GLY A 39 5.05 -7.52 10.24
CA GLY A 39 5.66 -7.33 8.91
C GLY A 39 6.41 -6.01 8.79
N GLU A 40 6.32 -5.36 7.63
CA GLU A 40 6.96 -4.07 7.36
C GLU A 40 6.42 -2.90 8.19
N LEU A 41 5.32 -3.11 8.92
CA LEU A 41 4.71 -2.09 9.77
C LEU A 41 5.02 -2.27 11.26
N VAL A 42 5.91 -3.20 11.63
CA VAL A 42 6.30 -3.41 13.05
C VAL A 42 6.73 -2.09 13.69
N ASN A 43 6.04 -1.72 14.78
CA ASN A 43 6.29 -0.51 15.58
C ASN A 43 6.37 0.79 14.75
N ASN A 44 5.68 0.87 13.62
CA ASN A 44 5.67 2.07 12.78
C ASN A 44 4.70 3.12 13.34
N GLU A 45 5.16 3.87 14.34
CA GLU A 45 4.37 4.91 15.01
C GLU A 45 3.95 6.03 14.05
N VAL A 46 4.80 6.41 13.10
CA VAL A 46 4.46 7.47 12.13
C VAL A 46 3.26 7.07 11.29
N ALA A 47 3.24 5.83 10.78
CA ALA A 47 2.08 5.31 10.05
C ALA A 47 0.85 5.20 10.96
N ALA A 48 1.02 4.73 12.20
CA ALA A 48 -0.06 4.61 13.16
C ALA A 48 -0.80 5.94 13.40
N HIS A 49 -0.06 7.01 13.72
CA HIS A 49 -0.64 8.33 13.94
C HIS A 49 -1.34 8.88 12.69
N ARG A 50 -0.77 8.64 11.50
CA ARG A 50 -1.40 9.07 10.23
C ARG A 50 -2.72 8.35 9.98
N PHE A 51 -2.77 7.03 10.14
CA PHE A 51 -4.00 6.25 9.94
C PHE A 51 -5.07 6.58 10.99
N ALA A 52 -4.69 6.78 12.25
CA ALA A 52 -5.61 7.25 13.28
C ALA A 52 -6.21 8.62 12.94
N ALA A 53 -5.39 9.58 12.51
CA ALA A 53 -5.86 10.89 12.07
C ALA A 53 -6.83 10.80 10.87
N VAL A 54 -6.53 9.94 9.90
CA VAL A 54 -7.41 9.69 8.75
C VAL A 54 -8.74 9.09 9.19
N ALA A 55 -8.73 8.04 10.02
CA ALA A 55 -9.93 7.39 10.54
C ALA A 55 -10.82 8.40 11.29
N ASN A 56 -10.24 9.22 12.18
CA ASN A 56 -10.95 10.24 12.94
C ASN A 56 -11.53 11.35 12.08
N ARG A 57 -10.85 11.72 10.99
CA ARG A 57 -11.36 12.75 10.05
C ARG A 57 -12.52 12.22 9.21
N ILE A 58 -12.41 10.99 8.73
CA ILE A 58 -13.44 10.34 7.91
C ILE A 58 -14.66 9.99 8.73
N GLY A 59 -14.50 9.43 9.93
CA GLY A 59 -15.62 9.14 10.84
C GLY A 59 -16.44 10.39 11.15
N ARG A 60 -15.79 11.53 11.38
CA ARG A 60 -16.48 12.82 11.55
C ARG A 60 -17.22 13.25 10.28
N LEU A 61 -16.62 13.09 9.10
CA LEU A 61 -17.25 13.47 7.84
C LEU A 61 -18.52 12.65 7.56
N ILE A 62 -18.44 11.33 7.74
CA ILE A 62 -19.57 10.41 7.57
C ILE A 62 -20.69 10.76 8.55
N ASN A 63 -20.38 11.03 9.82
CA ASN A 63 -21.37 11.39 10.82
C ASN A 63 -22.04 12.77 10.59
N LEU A 64 -21.42 13.65 9.80
CA LEU A 64 -22.00 14.95 9.44
C LEU A 64 -23.01 14.85 8.29
N GLU A 65 -22.98 13.77 7.51
CA GLU A 65 -23.95 13.50 6.44
C GLU A 65 -25.29 13.06 7.06
N LYS A 66 -26.06 14.04 7.56
CA LYS A 66 -27.35 13.87 8.27
C LYS A 66 -28.46 13.17 7.46
N ASN A 67 -28.25 12.96 6.17
CA ASN A 67 -29.19 12.31 5.27
C ASN A 67 -28.41 11.34 4.40
N LYS A 68 -28.44 10.03 4.71
CA LYS A 68 -28.86 8.99 3.76
C LYS A 68 -28.64 7.56 4.26
N GLN A 69 -29.53 6.73 3.72
CA GLN A 69 -29.47 5.28 3.47
C GLN A 69 -28.17 4.75 2.80
N SER A 70 -27.02 5.40 2.93
CA SER A 70 -25.77 4.90 2.34
C SER A 70 -25.16 3.84 3.25
N SER A 71 -24.88 2.68 2.65
CA SER A 71 -24.18 1.54 3.25
C SER A 71 -23.07 1.97 4.21
N GLU A 72 -23.01 1.33 5.39
CA GLU A 72 -21.88 1.44 6.33
C GLU A 72 -20.56 1.57 5.58
N PHE A 73 -19.80 2.63 5.84
CA PHE A 73 -18.45 2.75 5.30
C PHE A 73 -17.60 1.60 5.86
N LYS A 74 -17.33 0.57 5.05
CA LYS A 74 -16.67 -0.66 5.54
C LYS A 74 -15.16 -0.63 5.40
N ARG A 75 -14.62 0.18 4.48
CA ARG A 75 -13.21 0.10 4.07
C ARG A 75 -12.71 1.37 3.41
N LEU A 76 -11.52 1.79 3.81
CA LEU A 76 -10.69 2.76 3.12
C LEU A 76 -9.52 2.05 2.44
N THR A 77 -9.10 2.52 1.28
CA THR A 77 -7.93 1.97 0.58
C THR A 77 -7.05 3.11 0.05
N VAL A 78 -5.74 3.03 0.29
CA VAL A 78 -4.72 3.97 -0.20
C VAL A 78 -3.77 3.22 -1.13
N HIS A 79 -3.81 3.54 -2.42
CA HIS A 79 -2.94 2.94 -3.42
C HIS A 79 -1.61 3.69 -3.50
N PHE A 80 -0.51 2.94 -3.49
CA PHE A 80 0.83 3.37 -3.88
C PHE A 80 1.28 2.53 -5.07
N HIS A 81 2.36 2.96 -5.73
CA HIS A 81 2.89 2.30 -6.91
C HIS A 81 3.13 0.79 -6.73
N ARG A 82 3.75 0.37 -5.61
CA ARG A 82 4.09 -1.05 -5.34
C ARG A 82 3.29 -1.69 -4.21
N SER A 83 2.40 -0.95 -3.58
CA SER A 83 1.68 -1.44 -2.40
C SER A 83 0.34 -0.76 -2.22
N VAL A 84 -0.58 -1.45 -1.56
CA VAL A 84 -1.87 -0.90 -1.18
C VAL A 84 -2.05 -1.02 0.34
N TYR A 85 -2.55 0.05 0.96
CA TYR A 85 -2.97 0.03 2.35
C TYR A 85 -4.48 -0.08 2.42
N ILE A 86 -4.98 -1.03 3.18
CA ILE A 86 -6.41 -1.26 3.39
C ILE A 86 -6.71 -1.02 4.86
N MET A 87 -7.61 -0.08 5.16
CA MET A 87 -8.00 0.27 6.51
C MET A 87 -9.48 -0.01 6.75
N THR A 88 -9.82 -0.60 7.89
CA THR A 88 -11.19 -0.79 8.36
C THR A 88 -11.28 -0.49 9.85
N CYS A 89 -12.44 -0.03 10.33
CA CYS A 89 -12.69 0.18 11.75
C CYS A 89 -13.76 -0.80 12.25
N VAL A 90 -13.53 -1.42 13.40
CA VAL A 90 -14.51 -2.28 14.09
C VAL A 90 -14.56 -1.86 15.55
N GLY A 91 -15.69 -1.29 15.98
CA GLY A 91 -15.75 -0.54 17.24
C GLY A 91 -14.71 0.57 17.24
N ASP A 92 -13.96 0.68 18.34
CA ASP A 92 -12.86 1.65 18.50
C ASP A 92 -11.51 1.13 17.98
N THR A 93 -11.47 -0.04 17.32
CA THR A 93 -10.22 -0.59 16.79
C THR A 93 -10.06 -0.27 15.32
N ILE A 94 -8.91 0.30 14.98
CA ILE A 94 -8.51 0.59 13.60
C ILE A 94 -7.56 -0.51 13.13
N TYR A 95 -7.94 -1.20 12.06
CA TYR A 95 -7.13 -2.22 11.40
C TYR A 95 -6.56 -1.65 10.11
N VAL A 96 -5.25 -1.80 9.91
CA VAL A 96 -4.55 -1.41 8.68
C VAL A 96 -3.73 -2.59 8.21
N VAL A 97 -3.88 -2.96 6.94
CA VAL A 97 -3.07 -3.98 6.28
C VAL A 97 -2.35 -3.35 5.09
N LYS A 98 -1.05 -3.57 4.98
CA LYS A 98 -0.27 -3.30 3.77
C LYS A 98 -0.18 -4.58 2.94
N ARG A 99 -0.48 -4.47 1.65
CA ARG A 99 -0.30 -5.54 0.66
C ARG A 99 0.59 -5.06 -0.49
N ALA A 100 1.27 -5.96 -1.16
CA ALA A 100 1.85 -5.72 -2.48
C ALA A 100 0.73 -5.40 -3.47
N ASN A 101 1.04 -4.59 -4.49
CA ASN A 101 0.11 -4.39 -5.59
C ASN A 101 0.04 -5.66 -6.44
N ASP A 102 -1.11 -5.94 -7.06
CA ASP A 102 -1.29 -7.14 -7.88
C ASP A 102 -0.70 -6.98 -9.30
N GLU A 103 -0.04 -5.85 -9.61
CA GLU A 103 0.54 -5.62 -10.94
C GLU A 103 1.78 -6.49 -11.17
N PRO A 104 1.84 -7.24 -12.28
CA PRO A 104 3.03 -7.98 -12.66
C PRO A 104 4.15 -6.98 -12.94
N GLU A 105 5.33 -7.21 -12.37
CA GLU A 105 6.56 -6.50 -12.72
C GLU A 105 6.73 -6.55 -14.25
N GLU A 106 6.41 -5.45 -14.94
CA GLU A 106 6.69 -5.29 -16.36
C GLU A 106 8.20 -5.44 -16.53
N SER A 107 8.57 -6.44 -17.30
CA SER A 107 9.92 -6.97 -17.41
C SER A 107 10.89 -5.85 -17.79
N ALA A 108 11.95 -5.66 -17.00
CA ALA A 108 13.04 -4.75 -17.34
C ALA A 108 13.48 -5.00 -18.79
N GLU A 109 13.28 -4.00 -19.65
CA GLU A 109 13.64 -4.05 -21.06
C GLU A 109 15.15 -4.34 -21.21
N THR A 110 15.46 -5.47 -21.81
CA THR A 110 16.78 -5.84 -22.31
C THR A 110 17.10 -5.02 -23.56
N GLY A 111 17.77 -3.88 -23.38
CA GLY A 111 18.45 -3.19 -24.47
C GLY A 111 19.75 -3.92 -24.84
N VAL A 112 19.68 -4.84 -25.79
CA VAL A 112 20.87 -5.40 -26.46
C VAL A 112 21.33 -4.40 -27.51
N GLU A 113 22.41 -3.67 -27.24
CA GLU A 113 23.10 -2.82 -28.20
C GLU A 113 23.89 -3.72 -29.17
N THR A 114 23.40 -3.85 -30.41
CA THR A 114 24.11 -4.51 -31.51
C THR A 114 24.67 -3.42 -32.42
N ASP A 115 25.93 -3.04 -32.18
CA ASP A 115 26.65 -2.15 -33.09
C ASP A 115 27.62 -2.97 -33.95
N ALA A 116 27.22 -3.24 -35.20
CA ALA A 116 28.11 -3.79 -36.22
C ALA A 116 27.66 -3.38 -37.63
N VAL A 117 28.27 -2.33 -38.19
CA VAL A 117 28.55 -2.24 -39.65
C VAL A 117 29.84 -1.40 -39.89
N PRO A 118 30.88 -1.93 -40.55
CA PRO A 118 32.02 -1.13 -40.99
C PRO A 118 31.76 -0.49 -42.36
N SER A 119 31.95 0.83 -42.48
CA SER A 119 31.85 1.57 -43.75
C SER A 119 33.14 1.43 -44.57
N GLN A 120 33.05 0.81 -45.76
CA GLN A 120 34.10 0.83 -46.78
C GLN A 120 34.04 2.14 -47.59
N LYS A 121 35.21 2.75 -47.81
CA LYS A 121 35.38 4.07 -48.43
C LYS A 121 35.83 3.93 -49.90
N SER A 122 34.98 4.45 -50.79
CA SER A 122 35.20 5.07 -52.11
C SER A 122 36.12 4.41 -53.15
N GLU A 123 35.51 3.94 -54.24
CA GLU A 123 36.13 3.78 -55.56
C GLU A 123 35.51 4.83 -56.50
N SER A 124 36.35 5.60 -57.19
CA SER A 124 35.94 6.67 -58.13
C SER A 124 35.85 6.11 -59.55
N PRO A 125 34.92 6.58 -60.39
CA PRO A 125 35.07 6.42 -61.84
C PRO A 125 35.42 7.75 -62.50
N GLU A 126 36.54 7.72 -63.21
CA GLU A 126 36.97 8.65 -64.25
C GLU A 126 36.07 8.50 -65.49
N SER A 127 35.70 9.60 -66.15
CA SER A 127 35.14 9.57 -67.51
C SER A 127 35.29 10.92 -68.24
N PRO A 128 35.35 10.91 -69.58
CA PRO A 128 36.21 11.79 -70.37
C PRO A 128 35.44 12.85 -71.18
N ILE A 129 36.13 13.93 -71.57
CA ILE A 129 35.92 14.72 -72.80
C ILE A 129 37.28 15.19 -73.31
#